data_AF-A0A2A2MHY8-F1
#
_entry.id   AF-A0A2A2MHY8-F1
#
_cell.length_a   1.000
_cell.length_b   1.000
_cell.length_c   1.000
_cell.angle_alpha   90.00
_cell.angle_beta   90.00
_cell.angle_gamma   90.00
#
_symmetry.space_group_name_H-M   'P 1'
#
loop_
_entity.id
_entity.type
_entity.pdbx_description
1 polymer ?
#
loop_
_entity_poly.entity_id
_entity_poly.type
_entity_poly.pdbx_seq_one_letter_code
_entity_poly.pdbx_strand_id
1 'polypeptide(L)'
;MANYIGKLSLALAALLVSGYVQSHGHHSHGKPMSEVEQQAAAGVFDDKSVKDRELSDWDGVWQSVYPYLQNGELDPVFKKKAGIGQTFEQIKSYYRKGYASDVDTIGIENGVMEFHRGNKESSCKYDYSGYKILNYASGKKGVRYLFECKDAGSQAPKYVQFSDHIIAPRKSTHFHIFMGNTSQEVLLTEMDNWPTYYPYQLTTQQVVDEMLHH
;
A
#
# COMPACT_ATOMS: atom_id res chain seq x y z
N MET A 1 62.84 12.41 49.65
CA MET A 1 63.55 11.80 48.51
C MET A 1 62.49 11.13 47.64
N ALA A 2 61.92 11.84 46.67
CA ALA A 2 62.42 11.97 45.30
C ALA A 2 62.37 10.63 44.53
N ASN A 3 61.38 10.46 43.65
CA ASN A 3 61.62 10.60 42.21
C ASN A 3 60.32 10.52 41.39
N TYR A 4 60.24 11.47 40.46
CA TYR A 4 59.32 11.57 39.33
C TYR A 4 59.94 10.90 38.09
N ILE A 5 59.13 10.78 37.02
CA ILE A 5 59.44 10.46 35.60
C ILE A 5 59.22 8.98 35.24
N GLY A 6 58.40 8.59 34.25
CA GLY A 6 57.57 9.35 33.32
C GLY A 6 56.93 8.48 32.21
N LYS A 7 55.85 9.05 31.62
CA LYS A 7 55.31 8.91 30.25
C LYS A 7 55.01 7.50 29.66
N LEU A 8 53.73 7.24 29.31
CA LEU A 8 53.26 7.12 27.91
C LEU A 8 51.73 6.91 27.83
N SER A 9 51.21 7.22 26.64
CA SER A 9 49.83 7.55 26.22
C SER A 9 48.86 6.37 25.96
N LEU A 10 47.65 6.74 25.49
CA LEU A 10 46.54 5.93 24.91
C LEU A 10 45.60 5.27 25.92
N ALA A 11 44.28 5.17 25.73
CA ALA A 11 43.35 5.65 24.71
C ALA A 11 41.91 5.54 25.27
N LEU A 12 41.04 6.33 24.67
CA LEU A 12 39.58 6.36 24.78
C LEU A 12 38.93 4.98 24.54
N ALA A 13 37.97 4.56 25.38
CA ALA A 13 36.88 3.66 24.98
C ALA A 13 35.71 3.78 25.97
N ALA A 14 34.78 4.68 25.66
CA ALA A 14 33.43 4.63 26.17
C ALA A 14 32.70 3.44 25.51
N LEU A 15 32.03 2.62 26.31
CA LEU A 15 31.04 1.64 25.84
C LEU A 15 29.76 1.84 26.66
N LEU A 16 29.03 2.89 26.28
CA LEU A 16 27.60 2.99 26.54
C LEU A 16 26.90 2.06 25.54
N VAL A 17 26.59 0.84 25.97
CA VAL A 17 25.62 0.01 25.25
C VAL A 17 24.23 0.48 25.65
N SER A 18 23.83 1.62 25.08
CA SER A 18 22.42 1.98 24.97
C SER A 18 21.88 1.13 23.83
N GLY A 19 21.21 0.02 24.15
CA GLY A 19 20.45 -0.72 23.16
C GLY A 19 19.43 0.22 22.52
N TYR A 20 19.56 0.45 21.22
CA TYR A 20 18.51 1.04 20.41
C TYR A 20 17.37 0.01 20.31
N VAL A 21 16.54 -0.05 21.34
CA VAL A 21 15.17 -0.53 21.15
C VAL A 21 14.46 0.61 20.43
N GLN A 22 14.49 0.56 19.11
CA GLN A 22 13.64 1.42 18.30
C GLN A 22 12.21 0.98 18.59
N SER A 23 11.52 1.72 19.44
CA SER A 23 10.08 1.60 19.58
C SER A 23 9.48 1.97 18.23
N HIS A 24 9.06 0.98 17.44
CA HIS A 24 8.20 1.24 16.30
C HIS A 24 6.97 2.00 16.83
N GLY A 25 6.73 3.20 16.32
CA GLY A 25 5.54 3.96 16.68
C GLY A 25 4.33 3.09 16.37
N HIS A 26 3.56 2.72 17.40
CA HIS A 26 2.37 1.91 17.25
C HIS A 26 1.28 2.72 16.50
N HIS A 27 1.34 2.71 15.17
CA HIS A 27 0.16 3.01 14.37
C HIS A 27 -0.72 1.77 14.43
N SER A 28 -1.87 1.88 15.09
CA SER A 28 -2.77 0.75 15.30
C SER A 28 -3.56 0.48 14.03
N HIS A 29 -3.28 -0.65 13.35
CA HIS A 29 -4.06 -1.15 12.20
C HIS A 29 -5.31 -1.93 12.62
N GLY A 30 -5.87 -1.60 13.79
CA GLY A 30 -6.95 -2.35 14.41
C GLY A 30 -6.46 -3.68 15.00
N LYS A 31 -7.34 -4.70 15.01
CA LYS A 31 -7.04 -6.02 15.58
C LYS A 31 -5.94 -6.71 14.75
N PRO A 32 -4.92 -7.34 15.37
CA PRO A 32 -3.95 -8.13 14.64
C PRO A 32 -4.62 -9.18 13.75
N MET A 33 -4.02 -9.45 12.58
CA MET A 33 -4.49 -10.48 11.67
C MET A 33 -4.22 -11.86 12.27
N SER A 34 -5.22 -12.73 12.25
CA SER A 34 -5.09 -14.17 12.50
C SER A 34 -4.18 -14.82 11.46
N GLU A 35 -3.68 -16.03 11.75
CA GLU A 35 -2.85 -16.79 10.81
C GLU A 35 -3.56 -17.02 9.46
N VAL A 36 -4.87 -17.29 9.49
CA VAL A 36 -5.69 -17.45 8.29
C VAL A 36 -5.76 -16.16 7.47
N GLU A 37 -5.94 -15.01 8.13
CA GLU A 37 -5.92 -13.71 7.46
C GLU A 37 -4.52 -13.41 6.87
N GLN A 38 -3.44 -13.75 7.57
CA GLN A 38 -2.08 -13.56 7.07
C GLN A 38 -1.80 -14.44 5.84
N GLN A 39 -2.23 -15.70 5.86
CA GLN A 39 -2.14 -16.59 4.69
C GLN A 39 -2.95 -16.04 3.51
N ALA A 40 -4.17 -15.55 3.78
CA ALA A 40 -5.01 -14.94 2.76
C ALA A 40 -4.33 -13.70 2.13
N ALA A 41 -3.73 -12.83 2.96
CA ALA A 41 -2.99 -11.67 2.49
C ALA A 41 -1.76 -12.03 1.64
N ALA A 42 -1.12 -13.15 1.94
CA ALA A 42 -0.03 -13.73 1.14
C ALA A 42 -0.51 -14.40 -0.17
N GLY A 43 -1.82 -14.43 -0.41
CA GLY A 43 -2.45 -14.99 -1.61
C GLY A 43 -2.79 -16.48 -1.50
N VAL A 44 -2.91 -17.02 -0.29
CA VAL A 44 -3.20 -18.43 -0.01
C VAL A 44 -4.49 -18.55 0.78
N PHE A 45 -5.58 -18.94 0.12
CA PHE A 45 -6.91 -19.07 0.72
C PHE A 45 -7.81 -20.00 -0.08
N ASP A 46 -8.86 -20.54 0.54
CA ASP A 46 -9.94 -21.25 -0.18
C ASP A 46 -10.97 -20.25 -0.73
N ASP A 47 -11.54 -20.53 -1.91
CA ASP A 47 -12.54 -19.64 -2.54
C ASP A 47 -13.79 -19.43 -1.66
N LYS A 48 -14.19 -20.46 -0.90
CA LYS A 48 -15.33 -20.40 0.04
C LYS A 48 -15.12 -19.42 1.20
N SER A 49 -13.87 -19.07 1.49
CA SER A 49 -13.50 -18.13 2.54
C SER A 49 -13.65 -16.68 2.11
N VAL A 50 -13.75 -16.42 0.80
CA VAL A 50 -13.98 -15.08 0.27
C VAL A 50 -15.41 -14.64 0.58
N LYS A 51 -15.57 -13.39 1.03
CA LYS A 51 -16.86 -12.76 1.32
C LYS A 51 -16.96 -11.42 0.60
N ASP A 52 -18.20 -11.04 0.30
CA ASP A 52 -18.55 -9.69 -0.15
C ASP A 52 -18.10 -8.66 0.89
N ARG A 53 -17.82 -7.45 0.41
CA ARG A 53 -17.39 -6.31 1.23
C ARG A 53 -18.12 -5.06 0.79
N GLU A 54 -18.41 -4.19 1.74
CA GLU A 54 -19.01 -2.89 1.48
C GLU A 54 -17.94 -1.83 1.19
N LEU A 55 -18.30 -0.76 0.47
CA LEU A 55 -17.36 0.33 0.19
C LEU A 55 -16.80 0.95 1.49
N SER A 56 -17.56 0.87 2.58
CA SER A 56 -17.16 1.36 3.89
C SER A 56 -15.87 0.72 4.41
N ASP A 57 -15.49 -0.47 3.93
CA ASP A 57 -14.19 -1.07 4.29
C ASP A 57 -12.99 -0.20 3.85
N TRP A 58 -13.19 0.71 2.89
CA TRP A 58 -12.20 1.67 2.41
C TRP A 58 -12.52 3.12 2.80
N ASP A 59 -13.47 3.39 3.71
CA ASP A 59 -13.75 4.75 4.18
C ASP A 59 -12.48 5.45 4.70
N GLY A 60 -12.30 6.72 4.32
CA GLY A 60 -11.17 7.53 4.73
C GLY A 60 -10.67 8.44 3.61
N VAL A 61 -9.60 9.19 3.92
CA VAL A 61 -8.85 9.98 2.94
C VAL A 61 -7.53 9.28 2.68
N TRP A 62 -7.18 9.14 1.41
CA TRP A 62 -6.08 8.31 0.95
C TRP A 62 -5.15 9.10 0.05
N GLN A 63 -3.85 8.89 0.22
CA GLN A 63 -2.79 9.56 -0.56
C GLN A 63 -2.06 8.57 -1.47
N SER A 64 -1.83 8.99 -2.71
CA SER A 64 -1.03 8.23 -3.67
C SER A 64 0.42 8.12 -3.20
N VAL A 65 1.02 6.95 -3.39
CA VAL A 65 2.45 6.73 -3.10
C VAL A 65 3.35 7.10 -4.27
N TYR A 66 2.77 7.46 -5.43
CA TYR A 66 3.54 7.78 -6.63
C TYR A 66 4.49 8.97 -6.46
N PRO A 67 4.10 10.08 -5.80
CA PRO A 67 5.02 11.19 -5.53
C PRO A 67 6.26 10.76 -4.71
N TYR A 68 6.09 9.85 -3.74
CA TYR A 68 7.19 9.31 -2.93
C TYR A 68 8.16 8.44 -3.75
N LEU A 69 7.65 7.78 -4.80
CA LEU A 69 8.51 7.10 -5.76
C LEU A 69 9.29 8.11 -6.60
N GLN A 70 8.62 9.16 -7.08
CA GLN A 70 9.20 10.16 -7.97
C GLN A 70 10.30 10.98 -7.31
N ASN A 71 10.13 11.37 -6.05
CA ASN A 71 11.12 12.13 -5.28
C ASN A 71 12.22 11.25 -4.66
N GLY A 72 12.13 9.92 -4.78
CA GLY A 72 13.13 8.96 -4.30
C GLY A 72 12.97 8.53 -2.85
N GLU A 73 11.91 8.94 -2.15
CA GLU A 73 11.65 8.56 -0.77
C GLU A 73 11.41 7.05 -0.58
N LEU A 74 10.89 6.36 -1.61
CA LEU A 74 10.71 4.90 -1.58
C LEU A 74 11.98 4.09 -1.95
N ASP A 75 13.10 4.73 -2.24
CA ASP A 75 14.34 4.03 -2.61
C ASP A 75 14.82 2.99 -1.58
N PRO A 76 14.72 3.21 -0.25
CA PRO A 76 15.05 2.18 0.73
C PRO A 76 14.22 0.90 0.57
N VAL A 77 12.93 1.03 0.24
CA VAL A 77 12.02 -0.11 -0.02
C VAL A 77 12.54 -0.93 -1.20
N PHE A 78 12.85 -0.27 -2.31
CA PHE A 78 13.31 -0.94 -3.52
C PHE A 78 14.70 -1.56 -3.35
N LYS A 79 15.60 -0.92 -2.58
CA LYS A 79 16.90 -1.48 -2.24
C LYS A 79 16.78 -2.74 -1.39
N LYS A 80 15.84 -2.78 -0.43
CA LYS A 80 15.56 -3.99 0.37
C LYS A 80 14.96 -5.11 -0.48
N LYS A 81 14.07 -4.78 -1.42
CA LYS A 81 13.44 -5.76 -2.33
C LYS A 81 14.38 -6.23 -3.44
N ALA A 82 15.41 -5.46 -3.79
CA ALA A 82 16.47 -5.88 -4.71
C ALA A 82 17.34 -6.97 -4.06
N GLY A 83 16.99 -8.24 -4.33
CA GLY A 83 17.72 -9.43 -3.87
C GLY A 83 18.64 -10.04 -4.93
N ILE A 84 18.92 -11.34 -4.80
CA ILE A 84 19.69 -12.12 -5.79
C ILE A 84 18.80 -12.41 -7.00
N GLY A 85 18.71 -11.47 -7.95
CA GLY A 85 18.03 -11.71 -9.23
C GLY A 85 17.41 -10.49 -9.90
N GLN A 86 17.10 -9.43 -9.15
CA GLN A 86 16.59 -8.17 -9.70
C GLN A 86 17.39 -6.99 -9.16
N THR A 87 17.78 -6.08 -10.03
CA THR A 87 18.50 -4.86 -9.65
C THR A 87 17.54 -3.83 -9.06
N PHE A 88 18.09 -2.89 -8.29
CA PHE A 88 17.34 -1.73 -7.78
C PHE A 88 16.56 -1.00 -8.89
N GLU A 89 17.18 -0.77 -10.05
CA GLU A 89 16.53 -0.08 -11.18
C GLU A 89 15.39 -0.90 -11.79
N GLN A 90 15.53 -2.23 -11.85
CA GLN A 90 14.45 -3.11 -12.33
C GLN A 90 13.25 -3.08 -11.39
N ILE A 91 13.50 -3.17 -10.07
CA ILE A 91 12.46 -3.05 -9.05
C ILE A 91 11.79 -1.68 -9.11
N LYS A 92 12.58 -0.60 -9.12
CA LYS A 92 12.05 0.77 -9.17
C LYS A 92 11.26 1.02 -10.45
N SER A 93 11.69 0.48 -11.59
CA SER A 93 10.94 0.58 -12.87
C SER A 93 9.61 -0.17 -12.81
N TYR A 94 9.60 -1.38 -12.25
CA TYR A 94 8.38 -2.16 -12.04
C TYR A 94 7.36 -1.39 -11.18
N TYR A 95 7.78 -0.87 -10.02
CA TYR A 95 6.92 -0.07 -9.15
C TYR A 95 6.55 1.28 -9.75
N ARG A 96 7.40 1.88 -10.59
CA ARG A 96 7.07 3.12 -11.31
C ARG A 96 5.90 2.91 -12.28
N LYS A 97 5.88 1.78 -12.98
CA LYS A 97 4.76 1.39 -13.85
C LYS A 97 3.50 1.10 -13.03
N GLY A 98 3.67 0.36 -11.93
CA GLY A 98 2.59 0.02 -11.00
C GLY A 98 1.91 1.24 -10.38
N TYR A 99 2.68 2.13 -9.76
CA TYR A 99 2.14 3.24 -8.99
C TYR A 99 1.71 4.46 -9.81
N ALA A 100 2.13 4.57 -11.09
CA ALA A 100 1.83 5.73 -11.91
C ALA A 100 0.33 6.05 -11.94
N SER A 101 -0.03 7.26 -11.52
CA SER A 101 -1.39 7.78 -11.57
C SER A 101 -1.34 9.32 -11.54
N ASP A 102 -2.36 9.96 -12.11
CA ASP A 102 -2.61 11.39 -11.98
C ASP A 102 -3.61 11.73 -10.86
N VAL A 103 -4.12 10.71 -10.16
CA VAL A 103 -5.01 10.85 -9.00
C VAL A 103 -4.17 10.96 -7.74
N ASP A 104 -4.10 12.16 -7.18
CA ASP A 104 -3.26 12.49 -6.03
C ASP A 104 -3.85 11.94 -4.73
N THR A 105 -5.14 12.16 -4.54
CA THR A 105 -5.88 11.72 -3.34
C THR A 105 -7.24 11.13 -3.71
N ILE A 106 -7.72 10.24 -2.85
CA ILE A 106 -9.07 9.67 -2.92
C ILE A 106 -9.75 9.85 -1.57
N GLY A 107 -10.92 10.48 -1.57
CA GLY A 107 -11.83 10.52 -0.43
C GLY A 107 -12.91 9.44 -0.58
N ILE A 108 -13.20 8.70 0.49
CA ILE A 108 -14.25 7.68 0.51
C ILE A 108 -15.07 7.86 1.78
N GLU A 109 -16.35 8.17 1.61
CA GLU A 109 -17.27 8.32 2.73
C GLU A 109 -18.72 8.11 2.26
N ASN A 110 -19.56 7.49 3.09
CA ASN A 110 -21.01 7.38 2.86
C ASN A 110 -21.40 6.79 1.49
N GLY A 111 -20.59 5.87 0.97
CA GLY A 111 -20.82 5.24 -0.34
C GLY A 111 -20.35 6.06 -1.55
N VAL A 112 -19.73 7.21 -1.32
CA VAL A 112 -19.20 8.12 -2.35
C VAL A 112 -17.69 8.00 -2.40
N MET A 113 -17.14 7.95 -3.62
CA MET A 113 -15.70 8.15 -3.84
C MET A 113 -15.48 9.47 -4.56
N GLU A 114 -14.46 10.19 -4.13
CA GLU A 114 -14.02 11.47 -4.67
C GLU A 114 -12.55 11.35 -5.11
N PHE A 115 -12.25 11.74 -6.35
CA PHE A 115 -10.93 11.61 -6.96
C PHE A 115 -10.36 12.99 -7.24
N HIS A 116 -9.18 13.29 -6.67
CA HIS A 116 -8.52 14.58 -6.85
C HIS A 116 -7.34 14.44 -7.82
N ARG A 117 -7.29 15.33 -8.82
CA ARG A 117 -6.23 15.44 -9.83
C ARG A 117 -5.77 16.88 -9.92
N GLY A 118 -4.77 17.27 -9.14
CA GLY A 118 -4.40 18.68 -8.94
C GLY A 118 -5.61 19.50 -8.48
N ASN A 119 -6.02 20.48 -9.29
CA ASN A 119 -7.17 21.35 -9.00
C ASN A 119 -8.52 20.81 -9.52
N LYS A 120 -8.54 19.59 -10.06
CA LYS A 120 -9.76 18.96 -10.56
C LYS A 120 -10.24 17.89 -9.60
N GLU A 121 -11.56 17.80 -9.47
CA GLU A 121 -12.25 16.83 -8.65
C GLU A 121 -13.32 16.15 -9.49
N SER A 122 -13.54 14.86 -9.25
CA SER A 122 -14.76 14.18 -9.68
C SER A 122 -15.21 13.17 -8.63
N SER A 123 -16.51 12.97 -8.50
CA SER A 123 -17.07 12.07 -7.49
C SER A 123 -18.27 11.29 -8.01
N CYS A 124 -18.53 10.14 -7.41
CA CYS A 124 -19.73 9.36 -7.67
C CYS A 124 -20.11 8.52 -6.45
N LYS A 125 -21.41 8.27 -6.31
CA LYS A 125 -21.91 7.21 -5.43
C LYS A 125 -21.78 5.88 -6.16
N TYR A 126 -21.02 4.95 -5.58
CA TYR A 126 -20.71 3.68 -6.21
C TYR A 126 -21.61 2.55 -5.71
N ASP A 127 -22.08 1.74 -6.65
CA ASP A 127 -22.81 0.50 -6.36
C ASP A 127 -21.86 -0.69 -6.39
N TYR A 128 -21.95 -1.55 -5.37
CA TYR A 128 -21.20 -2.80 -5.33
C TYR A 128 -21.65 -3.74 -6.46
N SER A 129 -20.68 -4.34 -7.14
CA SER A 129 -20.88 -5.22 -8.30
C SER A 129 -20.26 -6.61 -8.10
N GLY A 130 -20.05 -7.01 -6.84
CA GLY A 130 -19.49 -8.31 -6.47
C GLY A 130 -17.97 -8.31 -6.39
N TYR A 131 -17.39 -9.51 -6.24
CA TYR A 131 -15.94 -9.71 -6.25
C TYR A 131 -15.51 -10.68 -7.36
N LYS A 132 -14.22 -10.67 -7.68
CA LYS A 132 -13.57 -11.63 -8.58
C LYS A 132 -12.29 -12.16 -7.97
N ILE A 133 -12.18 -13.49 -7.92
CA ILE A 133 -10.95 -14.18 -7.52
C ILE A 133 -10.06 -14.31 -8.77
N LEU A 134 -8.85 -13.79 -8.68
CA LEU A 134 -7.83 -13.87 -9.72
C LEU A 134 -6.79 -14.92 -9.33
N ASN A 135 -6.35 -15.70 -10.31
CA ASN A 135 -5.27 -16.67 -10.16
C ASN A 135 -4.05 -16.16 -10.92
N TYR A 136 -2.93 -16.00 -10.23
CA TYR A 136 -1.68 -15.51 -10.81
C TYR A 136 -0.82 -16.67 -11.30
N ALA A 137 0.07 -16.39 -12.25
CA ALA A 137 1.01 -17.38 -12.78
C ALA A 137 1.92 -18.01 -11.70
N SER A 138 2.10 -17.34 -10.56
CA SER A 138 2.82 -17.86 -9.40
C SER A 138 2.06 -18.94 -8.61
N GLY A 139 0.79 -19.21 -8.94
CA GLY A 139 -0.11 -20.07 -8.17
C GLY A 139 -0.80 -19.37 -6.99
N LYS A 140 -0.40 -18.13 -6.68
CA LYS A 140 -1.09 -17.29 -5.69
C LYS A 140 -2.41 -16.77 -6.24
N LYS A 141 -3.29 -16.34 -5.33
CA LYS A 141 -4.56 -15.71 -5.66
C LYS A 141 -4.67 -14.30 -5.09
N GLY A 142 -5.58 -13.52 -5.67
CA GLY A 142 -6.00 -12.22 -5.16
C GLY A 142 -7.50 -12.04 -5.37
N VAL A 143 -8.10 -11.07 -4.68
CA VAL A 143 -9.52 -10.74 -4.83
C VAL A 143 -9.64 -9.28 -5.25
N ARG A 144 -10.40 -9.04 -6.33
CA ARG A 144 -10.85 -7.71 -6.73
C ARG A 144 -12.27 -7.48 -6.23
N TYR A 145 -12.52 -6.37 -5.55
CA TYR A 145 -13.86 -5.93 -5.15
C TYR A 145 -14.34 -4.85 -6.10
N LEU A 146 -15.44 -5.11 -6.82
CA LEU A 146 -15.87 -4.35 -7.98
C LEU A 146 -16.97 -3.35 -7.59
N PHE A 147 -16.85 -2.13 -8.09
CA PHE A 147 -17.80 -1.05 -7.89
C PHE A 147 -18.09 -0.34 -9.22
N GLU A 148 -19.34 0.10 -9.42
CA GLU A 148 -19.78 0.81 -10.62
C GLU A 148 -20.46 2.13 -10.25
N CYS A 149 -20.04 3.21 -10.90
CA CYS A 149 -20.74 4.47 -10.91
C CYS A 149 -21.84 4.44 -11.98
N LYS A 150 -23.09 4.64 -11.57
CA LYS A 150 -24.26 4.66 -12.48
C LYS A 150 -24.75 6.06 -12.82
N ASP A 151 -24.17 7.09 -12.21
CA ASP A 151 -24.49 8.47 -12.53
C ASP A 151 -23.84 8.87 -13.87
N ALA A 152 -24.69 9.00 -14.90
CA ALA A 152 -24.25 9.39 -16.24
C ALA A 152 -23.69 10.83 -16.31
N GLY A 153 -23.98 11.68 -15.32
CA GLY A 153 -23.42 13.03 -15.22
C GLY A 153 -22.05 13.09 -14.54
N SER A 154 -21.69 12.04 -13.79
CA SER A 154 -20.41 11.99 -13.08
C SER A 154 -19.22 11.93 -14.05
N GLN A 155 -18.16 12.64 -13.69
CA GLN A 155 -16.85 12.56 -14.35
C GLN A 155 -15.88 11.62 -13.62
N ALA A 156 -16.35 10.89 -12.61
CA ALA A 156 -15.56 9.87 -11.92
C ALA A 156 -15.40 8.62 -12.82
N PRO A 157 -14.39 7.77 -12.58
CA PRO A 157 -14.26 6.52 -13.30
C PRO A 157 -15.52 5.66 -13.18
N LYS A 158 -16.08 5.22 -14.31
CA LYS A 158 -17.31 4.43 -14.31
C LYS A 158 -17.17 3.11 -13.55
N TYR A 159 -16.01 2.46 -13.68
CA TYR A 159 -15.68 1.19 -13.05
C TYR A 159 -14.48 1.36 -12.15
N VAL A 160 -14.58 0.83 -10.93
CA VAL A 160 -13.52 0.81 -9.93
C VAL A 160 -13.37 -0.60 -9.38
N GLN A 161 -12.14 -1.02 -9.11
CA GLN A 161 -11.85 -2.27 -8.39
C GLN A 161 -10.81 -2.04 -7.31
N PHE A 162 -11.03 -2.59 -6.13
CA PHE A 162 -10.06 -2.59 -5.02
C PHE A 162 -9.38 -3.95 -4.89
N SER A 163 -8.09 -3.93 -4.56
CA SER A 163 -7.30 -5.08 -4.11
C SER A 163 -6.39 -4.64 -2.97
N ASP A 164 -6.57 -5.22 -1.78
CA ASP A 164 -5.90 -4.78 -0.55
C ASP A 164 -5.47 -5.94 0.36
N HIS A 165 -5.30 -7.14 -0.22
CA HIS A 165 -4.87 -8.34 0.49
C HIS A 165 -5.89 -8.87 1.54
N ILE A 166 -7.11 -8.33 1.56
CA ILE A 166 -8.19 -8.73 2.46
C ILE A 166 -9.28 -9.42 1.64
N ILE A 167 -9.75 -10.58 2.12
CA ILE A 167 -10.75 -11.42 1.41
C ILE A 167 -12.13 -11.48 2.07
N ALA A 168 -12.33 -10.76 3.17
CA ALA A 168 -13.58 -10.71 3.93
C ALA A 168 -13.69 -9.37 4.69
N PRO A 169 -14.88 -8.97 5.19
CA PRO A 169 -15.10 -7.66 5.82
C PRO A 169 -14.05 -7.28 6.86
N ARG A 170 -13.29 -6.23 6.54
CA ARG A 170 -12.22 -5.65 7.36
C ARG A 170 -11.79 -4.32 6.74
N LYS A 171 -11.50 -3.34 7.62
CA LYS A 171 -10.96 -2.05 7.21
C LYS A 171 -9.60 -2.22 6.51
N SER A 172 -9.48 -1.59 5.35
CA SER A 172 -8.25 -1.56 4.56
C SER A 172 -7.16 -0.77 5.27
N THR A 173 -5.90 -1.18 5.10
CA THR A 173 -4.73 -0.45 5.62
C THR A 173 -3.98 0.29 4.52
N HIS A 174 -4.07 -0.21 3.30
CA HIS A 174 -3.66 0.40 2.04
C HIS A 174 -4.38 -0.38 0.93
N PHE A 175 -4.46 0.17 -0.28
CA PHE A 175 -5.04 -0.57 -1.39
C PHE A 175 -4.39 -0.25 -2.73
N HIS A 176 -4.54 -1.19 -3.64
CA HIS A 176 -4.40 -1.00 -5.07
C HIS A 176 -5.79 -0.76 -5.67
N ILE A 177 -5.90 0.26 -6.52
CA ILE A 177 -7.16 0.62 -7.18
C ILE A 177 -6.99 0.58 -8.70
N PHE A 178 -8.00 0.04 -9.37
CA PHE A 178 -8.07 -0.05 -10.83
C PHE A 178 -9.28 0.74 -11.28
N MET A 179 -9.09 1.62 -12.26
CA MET A 179 -10.08 2.63 -12.64
C MET A 179 -10.22 2.65 -14.15
N GLY A 180 -11.45 2.72 -14.67
CA GLY A 180 -11.68 2.81 -16.10
C GLY A 180 -13.14 3.07 -16.48
N ASN A 181 -13.37 3.31 -17.76
CA ASN A 181 -14.69 3.66 -18.29
C ASN A 181 -15.26 2.61 -19.27
N THR A 182 -14.51 1.53 -19.55
CA THR A 182 -14.89 0.53 -20.56
C THR A 182 -15.72 -0.60 -19.97
N SER A 183 -15.13 -1.44 -19.11
CA SER A 183 -15.86 -2.50 -18.41
C SER A 183 -15.05 -3.03 -17.22
N GLN A 184 -15.70 -3.80 -16.35
CA GLN A 184 -15.03 -4.51 -15.26
C GLN A 184 -14.02 -5.55 -15.80
N GLU A 185 -14.36 -6.23 -16.89
CA GLU A 185 -13.52 -7.27 -17.51
C GLU A 185 -12.19 -6.69 -17.98
N VAL A 186 -12.19 -5.49 -18.58
CA VAL A 186 -10.94 -4.82 -18.99
C VAL A 186 -10.04 -4.58 -17.77
N LEU A 187 -10.59 -4.09 -16.65
CA LEU A 187 -9.82 -3.86 -15.42
C LEU A 187 -9.30 -5.14 -14.76
N LEU A 188 -9.98 -6.28 -14.96
CA LEU A 188 -9.51 -7.58 -14.47
C LEU A 188 -8.31 -8.11 -15.27
N THR A 189 -8.11 -7.62 -16.50
CA THR A 189 -6.92 -7.96 -17.30
C THR A 189 -5.71 -7.08 -16.99
N GLU A 190 -5.91 -5.96 -16.28
CA GLU A 190 -4.84 -5.04 -15.88
C GLU A 190 -4.00 -5.63 -14.74
N MET A 191 -2.70 -5.77 -15.02
CA MET A 191 -1.69 -6.38 -14.13
C MET A 191 -0.44 -5.51 -13.97
N ASP A 192 -0.32 -4.45 -14.76
CA ASP A 192 0.88 -3.64 -14.92
C ASP A 192 0.79 -2.30 -14.18
N ASN A 193 -0.39 -1.67 -14.21
CA ASN A 193 -0.68 -0.42 -13.52
C ASN A 193 -1.73 -0.64 -12.42
N TRP A 194 -1.34 -0.32 -11.19
CA TRP A 194 -2.09 -0.53 -9.96
C TRP A 194 -1.81 0.64 -9.00
N PRO A 195 -2.36 1.84 -9.29
CA PRO A 195 -2.30 2.99 -8.41
C PRO A 195 -2.54 2.58 -6.95
N THR A 196 -1.65 3.03 -6.06
CA THR A 196 -1.58 2.53 -4.69
C THR A 196 -1.69 3.66 -3.70
N TYR A 197 -2.53 3.46 -2.67
CA TYR A 197 -2.87 4.50 -1.73
C TYR A 197 -2.74 4.01 -0.29
N TYR A 198 -2.23 4.90 0.56
CA TYR A 198 -2.15 4.75 2.02
C TYR A 198 -2.99 5.85 2.71
N PRO A 199 -3.35 5.69 3.99
CA PRO A 199 -4.11 6.71 4.71
C PRO A 199 -3.40 8.06 4.69
N TYR A 200 -4.14 9.14 4.45
CA TYR A 200 -3.61 10.49 4.29
C TYR A 200 -2.90 11.01 5.54
N GLN A 201 -3.30 10.53 6.74
CA GLN A 201 -2.63 10.93 7.98
C GLN A 201 -1.21 10.35 8.17
N LEU A 202 -0.79 9.38 7.35
CA LEU A 202 0.55 8.83 7.47
C LEU A 202 1.59 9.79 6.90
N THR A 203 2.71 9.92 7.60
CA THR A 203 3.90 10.58 7.06
C THR A 203 4.58 9.68 6.04
N THR A 204 5.38 10.25 5.14
CA THR A 204 6.22 9.48 4.22
C THR A 204 7.02 8.40 4.95
N GLN A 205 7.63 8.73 6.10
CA GLN A 205 8.44 7.76 6.86
C GLN A 205 7.61 6.58 7.37
N GLN A 206 6.37 6.83 7.79
CA GLN A 206 5.45 5.75 8.19
C GLN A 206 5.07 4.89 6.99
N VAL A 207 4.74 5.49 5.84
CA VAL A 207 4.45 4.72 4.61
C VAL A 207 5.64 3.86 4.19
N VAL A 208 6.86 4.39 4.26
CA VAL A 208 8.09 3.64 3.98
C VAL A 208 8.27 2.50 4.98
N ASP A 209 8.07 2.76 6.28
CA ASP A 209 8.18 1.74 7.33
C ASP A 209 7.18 0.60 7.11
N GLU A 210 5.92 0.91 6.81
CA GLU A 210 4.91 -0.09 6.43
C GLU A 210 5.39 -0.94 5.25
N MET A 211 5.78 -0.31 4.14
CA MET A 211 6.25 -1.01 2.94
C MET A 211 7.50 -1.89 3.15
N LEU A 212 8.27 -1.63 4.20
CA LEU A 212 9.44 -2.44 4.57
C LEU A 212 9.05 -3.67 5.40
N HIS A 213 7.92 -3.63 6.09
CA HIS A 213 7.43 -4.69 6.98
C HIS A 213 6.31 -5.55 6.36
N HIS A 214 5.83 -5.18 5.17
CA HIS A 214 4.94 -5.96 4.30
C HIS A 214 5.65 -6.45 3.02
#